data_AF-A0A952GVK2-F1
#
_entry.id   AF-A0A952GVK2-F1
#
_cell.length_a   1.000
_cell.length_b   1.000
_cell.length_c   1.000
_cell.angle_alpha   90.00
_cell.angle_beta   90.00
_cell.angle_gamma   90.00
#
_symmetry.space_group_name_H-M   'P 1'
#
loop_
_entity.id
_entity.type
_entity.pdbx_description
1 polymer ?
#
loop_
_entity_poly.entity_id
_entity_poly.type
_entity_poly.pdbx_seq_one_letter_code
_entity_poly.pdbx_strand_id
1 'polypeptide(L)'
;GRSFGQPRQLVQRAANSLMAAGLIEAAPNPDHKRAVLLRPTERGLALKREFDARAEAVAETVVGDIDADLVRRATAALREIREELEDRLRKEPSA
;
A
#
# COMPACT_ATOMS: atom_id res chain seq x y z
N GLY A 1 -4.48 -10.38 9.32
CA GLY A 1 -3.20 -10.37 8.59
C GLY A 1 -3.31 -10.99 7.21
N ARG A 2 -4.35 -10.62 6.45
CA ARG A 2 -4.50 -10.94 5.03
C ARG A 2 -5.11 -9.68 4.41
N SER A 3 -4.26 -8.84 3.81
CA SER A 3 -4.72 -7.67 3.04
C SER A 3 -3.70 -7.17 2.03
N PHE A 4 -2.43 -7.54 2.17
CA PHE A 4 -1.43 -7.35 1.11
C PHE A 4 -0.71 -8.67 0.97
N GLY A 5 -0.56 -9.20 -0.25
CA GLY A 5 0.15 -10.46 -0.53
C GLY A 5 1.65 -10.44 -0.19
N GLN A 6 2.08 -9.59 0.75
CA GLN A 6 3.46 -9.48 1.22
C GLN A 6 3.71 -10.39 2.43
N PRO A 7 4.88 -11.05 2.49
CA PRO A 7 5.25 -11.86 3.64
C PRO A 7 5.20 -11.04 4.93
N ARG A 8 4.64 -11.62 6.01
CA ARG A 8 4.60 -10.97 7.33
C ARG A 8 5.97 -10.45 7.79
N GLN A 9 7.03 -11.17 7.44
CA GLN A 9 8.41 -10.78 7.74
C GLN A 9 8.82 -9.47 7.07
N LEU A 10 8.34 -9.22 5.85
CA LEU A 10 8.62 -7.98 5.14
C LEU A 10 7.93 -6.79 5.82
N VAL A 11 6.65 -6.95 6.16
CA VAL A 11 5.89 -5.93 6.90
C VAL A 11 6.52 -5.66 8.26
N GLN A 12 6.93 -6.69 8.99
CA GLN A 12 7.56 -6.52 10.30
C GLN A 12 8.91 -5.81 10.20
N ARG A 13 9.75 -6.15 9.21
CA ARG A 13 11.01 -5.44 8.98
C ARG A 13 10.78 -3.96 8.67
N ALA A 14 9.80 -3.65 7.81
CA ALA A 14 9.45 -2.27 7.51
C ALA A 14 8.96 -1.52 8.77
N ALA A 15 8.07 -2.13 9.55
CA ALA A 15 7.59 -1.55 10.80
C ALA A 15 8.74 -1.28 11.78
N ASN A 16 9.67 -2.22 11.94
CA ASN A 16 10.83 -2.05 12.81
C ASN A 16 11.72 -0.88 12.37
N SER A 17 11.99 -0.75 11.06
CA SER A 17 12.77 0.38 10.53
C SER A 17 12.08 1.73 10.75
N LEU A 18 10.75 1.78 10.55
CA LEU A 18 9.97 3.00 10.77
C LEU A 18 9.90 3.39 12.26
N MET A 19 9.82 2.41 13.16
CA MET A 19 9.90 2.65 14.61
C MET A 19 11.29 3.16 15.00
N ALA A 20 12.36 2.54 14.51
CA ALA A 20 13.73 2.97 14.75
C ALA A 20 14.01 4.41 14.25
N ALA A 21 13.33 4.82 13.17
CA ALA A 21 13.38 6.18 12.64
C ALA A 21 12.44 7.18 13.37
N GLY A 22 11.68 6.74 14.37
CA GLY A 22 10.74 7.57 15.12
C GLY A 22 9.53 8.04 14.31
N LEU A 23 9.19 7.33 13.23
CA LEU A 23 8.11 7.70 12.30
C LEU A 23 6.78 7.02 12.65
N ILE A 24 6.82 5.87 13.33
CA ILE A 24 5.64 5.18 13.84
C ILE A 24 5.91 4.70 15.27
N GLU A 25 4.83 4.41 16.00
CA GLU A 25 4.85 3.88 17.35
C GLU A 25 3.85 2.71 17.49
N ALA A 26 4.10 1.86 18.49
CA ALA A 26 3.20 0.77 18.84
C ALA A 26 2.22 1.23 19.93
N ALA A 27 0.93 1.10 19.66
CA ALA A 27 -0.16 1.34 20.59
C ALA A 27 -0.85 0.01 20.96
N PRO A 28 -1.42 -0.10 22.17
CA PRO A 28 -2.19 -1.29 22.56
C PRO A 28 -3.38 -1.49 21.63
N ASN A 29 -3.65 -2.75 21.27
CA ASN A 29 -4.87 -3.13 20.58
C ASN A 29 -5.95 -3.54 21.59
N PRO A 30 -7.04 -2.77 21.76
CA PRO A 30 -8.10 -3.09 22.72
C PRO A 30 -8.76 -4.45 22.44
N ASP A 31 -8.78 -4.89 21.18
CA ASP A 31 -9.41 -6.15 20.76
C ASP A 31 -8.46 -7.36 20.86
N HIS A 32 -7.16 -7.14 21.09
CA HIS A 32 -6.18 -8.23 21.07
C HIS A 32 -4.90 -7.94 21.87
N LYS A 33 -4.78 -8.53 23.06
CA LYS A 33 -3.68 -8.30 24.03
C LYS A 33 -2.25 -8.45 23.49
N ARG A 34 -2.02 -9.31 22.49
CA ARG A 34 -0.69 -9.58 21.92
C ARG A 34 -0.40 -8.87 20.60
N ALA A 35 -1.41 -8.23 20.01
CA ALA A 35 -1.22 -7.50 18.77
C ALA A 35 -1.12 -6.02 19.12
N VAL A 36 -0.17 -5.32 18.51
CA VAL A 36 -0.05 -3.87 18.64
C VAL A 36 -0.67 -3.21 17.42
N LEU A 37 -1.28 -2.04 17.61
CA LEU A 37 -1.66 -1.14 16.55
C LEU A 37 -0.46 -0.25 16.23
N LEU A 38 -0.06 -0.16 14.97
CA LEU A 38 0.97 0.79 14.55
C LEU A 38 0.30 2.12 14.24
N ARG A 39 0.79 3.20 14.85
CA ARG A 39 0.29 4.57 14.63
C ARG A 39 1.44 5.45 14.14
N PRO A 40 1.20 6.38 13.20
CA PRO A 40 2.24 7.34 12.81
C PRO A 40 2.46 8.36 13.93
N THR A 41 3.71 8.78 14.12
CA THR A 41 4.05 9.92 14.99
C THR A 41 3.75 11.24 14.26
N GLU A 42 3.77 12.37 14.96
CA GLU A 42 3.65 13.68 14.31
C GLU A 42 4.75 13.90 13.26
N ARG A 43 5.98 13.48 13.58
CA ARG A 43 7.12 13.48 12.64
C ARG A 43 6.84 12.59 11.43
N GLY A 44 6.30 11.39 11.65
CA GLY A 44 5.88 10.48 10.58
C GLY A 44 4.84 11.10 9.67
N LEU A 45 3.82 11.75 10.23
CA LEU A 45 2.79 12.45 9.47
C LEU A 45 3.36 13.64 8.67
N ALA A 46 4.23 14.44 9.28
CA ALA A 46 4.87 15.56 8.59
C ALA A 46 5.70 15.09 7.40
N LEU A 47 6.51 14.04 7.60
CA LEU A 47 7.31 13.46 6.53
C LEU A 47 6.44 12.84 5.43
N LYS A 48 5.34 12.16 5.79
CA LYS A 48 4.38 11.62 4.81
C LYS A 48 3.78 12.73 3.95
N ARG A 49 3.38 13.86 4.54
CA ARG A 49 2.87 15.02 3.80
C ARG A 49 3.91 15.60 2.82
N GLU A 50 5.17 15.70 3.25
CA GLU A 50 6.26 16.16 2.38
C GLU A 50 6.47 15.22 1.19
N PHE A 51 6.45 13.91 1.43
CA PHE A 51 6.54 12.90 0.36
C PHE A 51 5.34 12.97 -0.58
N ASP A 52 4.13 13.14 -0.06
CA ASP A 52 2.92 13.22 -0.88
C ASP A 52 2.95 14.43 -1.81
N ALA A 53 3.32 15.61 -1.30
CA ALA A 53 3.46 16.81 -2.11
C ALA A 53 4.51 16.65 -3.23
N ARG A 54 5.64 15.97 -2.94
CA ARG A 54 6.64 15.65 -3.97
C ARG A 54 6.11 14.65 -5.00
N ALA A 55 5.41 13.62 -4.55
CA ALA A 55 4.85 12.60 -5.43
C ALA A 55 3.79 13.19 -6.36
N GLU A 56 2.98 14.11 -5.85
CA GLU A 56 1.99 14.85 -6.64
C GLU A 56 2.66 15.74 -7.69
N ALA A 57 3.67 16.51 -7.32
CA ALA A 57 4.44 17.31 -8.28
C ALA A 57 5.09 16.44 -9.37
N VAL A 58 5.65 15.29 -9.01
CA VAL A 58 6.20 14.33 -9.98
C VAL A 58 5.08 13.76 -10.87
N ALA A 59 3.94 13.38 -10.30
CA ALA A 59 2.81 12.87 -11.05
C ALA A 59 2.32 13.90 -12.07
N GLU A 60 2.17 15.17 -11.70
CA GLU A 60 1.82 16.25 -12.62
C GLU A 60 2.83 16.37 -13.78
N THR A 61 4.13 16.30 -13.50
CA THR A 61 5.16 16.38 -14.56
C THR A 61 5.20 15.16 -15.47
N VAL A 62 4.93 13.96 -14.94
CA VAL A 62 4.99 12.69 -15.69
C VAL A 62 3.71 12.46 -16.49
N VAL A 63 2.57 12.90 -15.97
CA VAL A 63 1.27 12.71 -16.62
C VAL A 63 1.11 13.66 -17.82
N GLY A 64 1.74 14.84 -17.83
CA GLY A 64 1.69 15.75 -18.98
C GLY A 64 0.27 15.93 -19.55
N ASP A 65 0.14 15.93 -20.88
CA ASP A 65 -1.15 15.96 -21.59
C ASP A 65 -1.73 14.55 -21.88
N ILE A 66 -1.40 13.55 -21.06
CA ILE A 66 -1.97 12.21 -21.25
C ILE A 66 -3.50 12.30 -21.07
N ASP A 67 -4.22 11.84 -22.09
CA ASP A 67 -5.68 11.77 -22.05
C ASP A 67 -6.16 10.92 -20.86
N ALA A 68 -6.84 11.59 -19.93
CA ALA A 68 -7.39 10.96 -18.75
C ALA A 68 -8.38 9.83 -19.09
N ASP A 69 -9.08 9.90 -20.23
CA ASP A 69 -9.98 8.84 -20.66
C ASP A 69 -9.25 7.59 -21.13
N LEU A 70 -8.14 7.76 -21.86
CA LEU A 70 -7.25 6.67 -22.22
C LEU A 70 -6.73 5.95 -20.98
N VAL A 71 -6.25 6.69 -19.97
CA VAL A 71 -5.74 6.13 -18.71
C VAL A 71 -6.83 5.36 -17.96
N ARG A 72 -8.05 5.93 -17.87
CA ARG A 72 -9.19 5.26 -17.22
C ARG A 72 -9.52 3.94 -17.92
N ARG A 73 -9.62 3.94 -19.26
CA ARG A 73 -9.94 2.73 -20.04
C ARG A 73 -8.85 1.67 -19.92
N ALA A 74 -7.57 2.05 -19.99
CA ALA A 74 -6.45 1.13 -19.79
C ALA A 74 -6.48 0.51 -18.38
N THR A 75 -6.76 1.32 -17.36
CA THR A 75 -6.86 0.85 -15.96
C THR A 75 -8.03 -0.13 -15.77
N ALA A 76 -9.18 0.14 -16.40
CA ALA A 76 -10.33 -0.75 -16.39
C ALA A 76 -10.00 -2.10 -17.05
N ALA A 77 -9.41 -2.07 -18.25
CA ALA A 77 -9.00 -3.28 -18.96
C ALA A 77 -7.99 -4.13 -18.16
N LEU A 78 -6.98 -3.50 -17.56
CA LEU A 78 -6.01 -4.21 -16.71
C LEU A 78 -6.67 -4.84 -15.47
N ARG A 79 -7.67 -4.16 -14.89
CA ARG A 79 -8.42 -4.70 -13.76
C ARG A 79 -9.24 -5.93 -14.16
N GLU A 80 -9.93 -5.87 -15.29
CA GLU A 80 -10.69 -7.00 -15.85
C GLU A 80 -9.77 -8.21 -16.11
N ILE A 81 -8.60 -7.98 -16.73
CA ILE A 81 -7.61 -9.04 -16.96
C ILE A 81 -7.16 -9.67 -15.64
N ARG A 82 -6.88 -8.87 -14.62
CA ARG A 82 -6.47 -9.39 -13.30
C ARG A 82 -7.58 -10.24 -12.69
N GLU A 83 -8.83 -9.79 -12.74
CA GLU A 83 -9.97 -10.52 -12.18
C GLU A 83 -10.17 -11.88 -12.87
N GLU A 84 -10.06 -11.93 -14.20
CA GLU A 84 -10.10 -13.17 -14.97
C GLU A 84 -8.96 -14.13 -14.59
N LEU A 85 -7.74 -13.61 -14.42
CA LEU A 85 -6.59 -14.42 -13.99
C LEU A 85 -6.80 -14.99 -12.58
N GLU A 86 -7.28 -14.18 -11.63
CA GLU A 86 -7.58 -14.62 -10.26
C GLU A 86 -8.67 -15.70 -10.23
N ASP A 87 -9.70 -15.56 -11.07
CA ASP A 87 -10.76 -16.55 -11.20
C ASP A 87 -10.27 -17.87 -11.81
N ARG A 88 -9.37 -17.82 -12.81
CA ARG A 88 -8.74 -19.02 -13.38
C ARG A 88 -7.88 -19.74 -12.35
N LEU A 89 -7.02 -19.01 -11.64
CA LEU A 89 -6.17 -19.57 -10.58
C LEU A 89 -6.97 -20.16 -9.42
N ARG A 90 -8.21 -19.70 -9.19
CA ARG A 90 -9.13 -20.28 -8.20
C ARG A 90 -9.80 -21.55 -8.71
N LYS A 91 -10.07 -21.64 -10.01
CA LYS A 91 -10.78 -22.75 -10.66
C LYS A 91 -9.88 -23.92 -11.03
N GLU A 92 -8.58 -23.71 -11.20
CA GLU A 92 -7.58 -24.79 -11.27
C GLU A 92 -7.22 -25.23 -9.83
N PRO A 93 -7.70 -26.38 -9.33
CA PRO A 93 -7.10 -26.94 -8.13
C PRO A 93 -5.67 -27.32 -8.50
N SER A 94 -4.69 -26.89 -7.71
CA SER A 94 -3.31 -27.35 -7.82
C SER A 94 -3.31 -28.88 -7.99
N ALA A 95 -2.92 -29.34 -9.17
CA ALA A 95 -2.55 -30.73 -9.40
C ALA A 95 -1.31 -31.09 -8.58
#